data_AF-S5TN61-F1
#
_entry.id   AF-S5TN61-F1
#
_cell.length_a   1.000
_cell.length_b   1.000
_cell.length_c   1.000
_cell.angle_alpha   90.00
_cell.angle_beta   90.00
_cell.angle_gamma   90.00
#
_symmetry.space_group_name_H-M   'P 1'
#
loop_
_entity.id
_entity.type
_entity.pdbx_description
1 polymer ?
#
loop_
_entity_poly.entity_id
_entity_poly.type
_entity_poly.pdbx_seq_one_letter_code
_entity_poly.pdbx_strand_id
1 'polypeptide(L)'
;RKMALYNSIKNIDSSYIEIDYMRGSILLSSYLLLFIWWCYLLKKIDGENLKNIIILNYNNKSKNNNECSILKQNMNILSAENKNKVLKKNRTLELGFSETIRQSYNLEEDINSLNKESEVHEKLEKRNKVYSEEESILSNSKLLQKNKWWEDKNFLHWFAGVIDGDGNIQVKTINGIKKLTRIEIKIHNRDIRLLTRILNKLHLGRIYRNKNNQYSKWIVSSTKEMEEVLIHINGLIRLKVPYLKDGCTSLGIKYKEADYTIKENDPYLSGLIDTDGSIVFNYTGNRIECNLELKYNEYSSKLNIDETIKNNKPTKLMRKESLRLNKKYKSIIFSYQTVSGMIYLYRYFMKNRLYSDFKFYRISKILRFIEIRRYNKYDYNSEEFLIYSEFLLDWIKYLNPKYDNIPFVSKLRMKR
;
A
#
# COMPACT_ATOMS: atom_id res chain seq x y z
N ARG A 1 25.91 -9.98 -41.01
CA ARG A 1 24.60 -10.17 -41.70
C ARG A 1 23.40 -10.53 -40.77
N LYS A 2 23.55 -10.59 -39.45
CA LYS A 2 22.44 -10.70 -38.47
C LYS A 2 22.09 -9.39 -37.74
N MET A 3 22.64 -8.26 -38.18
CA MET A 3 22.44 -6.94 -37.55
C MET A 3 21.59 -5.95 -38.37
N ALA A 4 21.09 -6.39 -39.53
CA ALA A 4 20.26 -5.56 -40.42
C ALA A 4 18.74 -5.81 -40.28
N LEU A 5 18.32 -6.88 -39.60
CA LEU A 5 16.89 -7.19 -39.41
C LEU A 5 16.26 -6.50 -38.18
N TYR A 6 17.06 -5.86 -37.32
CA TYR A 6 16.55 -5.27 -36.07
C TYR A 6 16.01 -3.85 -36.25
N ASN A 7 16.22 -3.23 -37.42
CA ASN A 7 15.80 -1.85 -37.70
C ASN A 7 14.49 -1.73 -38.51
N SER A 8 13.87 -2.82 -38.97
CA SER A 8 12.61 -2.72 -39.76
C SER A 8 11.32 -2.96 -38.97
N ILE A 9 11.40 -3.30 -37.67
CA ILE A 9 10.21 -3.59 -36.84
C ILE A 9 9.84 -2.39 -35.93
N LYS A 10 10.55 -1.26 -36.03
CA LYS A 10 10.41 -0.13 -35.10
C LYS A 10 9.38 0.94 -35.49
N ASN A 11 8.57 0.71 -36.53
CA ASN A 11 7.69 1.74 -37.11
C ASN A 11 6.19 1.42 -37.12
N ILE A 12 5.70 0.51 -36.28
CA ILE A 12 4.25 0.27 -36.16
C ILE A 12 3.86 0.32 -34.67
N ASP A 13 2.86 1.16 -34.40
CA ASP A 13 2.09 1.37 -33.16
C ASP A 13 2.67 2.29 -32.06
N SER A 14 2.56 3.60 -32.33
CA SER A 14 2.64 4.69 -31.34
C SER A 14 1.29 5.41 -31.14
N SER A 15 0.15 4.84 -31.56
CA SER A 15 -1.16 5.52 -31.50
C SER A 15 -2.15 4.93 -30.48
N TYR A 16 -1.77 3.89 -29.72
CA TYR A 16 -2.74 3.13 -28.90
C TYR A 16 -2.89 3.56 -27.43
N ILE A 17 -2.13 4.55 -26.94
CA ILE A 17 -2.09 4.86 -25.48
C ILE A 17 -2.91 6.11 -25.10
N GLU A 18 -3.23 7.00 -26.04
CA GLU A 18 -4.00 8.22 -25.71
C GLU A 18 -5.54 8.00 -25.68
N ILE A 19 -6.05 6.96 -26.34
CA ILE A 19 -7.50 6.68 -26.41
C ILE A 19 -8.05 6.11 -25.08
N ASP A 20 -7.25 5.34 -24.34
CA ASP A 20 -7.72 4.68 -23.11
C ASP A 20 -7.87 5.64 -21.92
N TYR A 21 -7.03 6.69 -21.84
CA TYR A 21 -7.16 7.68 -20.77
C TYR A 21 -8.41 8.54 -20.96
N MET A 22 -8.74 8.89 -22.21
CA MET A 22 -9.96 9.64 -22.53
C MET A 22 -11.24 8.81 -22.31
N ARG A 23 -11.24 7.50 -22.65
CA ARG A 23 -12.38 6.61 -22.37
C ARG A 23 -12.66 6.45 -20.89
N GLY A 24 -11.62 6.34 -20.06
CA GLY A 24 -11.76 6.28 -18.60
C GLY A 24 -12.42 7.55 -18.02
N SER A 25 -12.00 8.72 -18.48
CA SER A 25 -12.60 9.99 -18.04
C SER A 25 -14.03 10.20 -18.53
N ILE A 26 -14.36 9.75 -19.74
CA ILE A 26 -15.72 9.87 -20.32
C ILE A 26 -16.69 8.91 -19.60
N LEU A 27 -16.26 7.70 -19.25
CA LEU A 27 -17.08 6.76 -18.50
C LEU A 27 -17.32 7.25 -17.06
N LEU A 28 -16.31 7.86 -16.43
CA LEU A 28 -16.45 8.42 -15.09
C LEU A 28 -17.38 9.63 -15.07
N SER A 29 -17.27 10.53 -16.07
CA SER A 29 -18.18 11.69 -16.17
C SER A 29 -19.62 11.25 -16.47
N SER A 30 -19.80 10.24 -17.32
CA SER A 30 -21.12 9.68 -17.63
C SER A 30 -21.76 9.01 -16.40
N TYR A 31 -20.96 8.31 -15.58
CA TYR A 31 -21.44 7.70 -14.34
C TYR A 31 -21.84 8.74 -13.29
N LEU A 32 -21.05 9.82 -13.14
CA LEU A 32 -21.38 10.93 -12.24
C LEU A 32 -22.66 11.66 -12.67
N LEU A 33 -22.87 11.87 -13.97
CA LEU A 33 -24.09 12.46 -14.50
C LEU A 33 -25.32 11.57 -14.26
N LEU A 34 -25.19 10.24 -14.45
CA LEU A 34 -26.25 9.28 -14.12
C LEU A 34 -26.59 9.28 -12.62
N PHE A 35 -25.58 9.38 -11.75
CA PHE A 35 -25.77 9.45 -10.31
C PHE A 35 -26.48 10.75 -9.89
N ILE A 36 -26.06 11.90 -10.42
CA ILE A 36 -26.71 13.19 -10.17
C ILE A 36 -28.16 13.16 -10.69
N TRP A 37 -28.39 12.61 -11.87
CA TRP A 37 -29.73 12.46 -12.45
C TRP A 37 -30.61 11.53 -11.59
N TRP A 38 -30.04 10.44 -11.07
CA TRP A 38 -30.75 9.54 -10.16
C TRP A 38 -31.11 10.22 -8.84
N CYS A 39 -30.19 11.01 -8.25
CA CYS A 39 -30.47 11.83 -7.07
C CYS A 39 -31.54 12.90 -7.35
N TYR A 40 -31.54 13.49 -8.54
CA TYR A 40 -32.56 14.45 -8.96
C TYR A 40 -33.94 13.78 -9.11
N LEU A 41 -34.00 12.59 -9.72
CA LEU A 41 -35.23 11.79 -9.80
C LEU A 41 -35.74 11.41 -8.41
N LEU A 42 -34.86 11.02 -7.49
CA LEU A 42 -35.22 10.70 -6.10
C LEU A 42 -35.77 11.92 -5.34
N LYS A 43 -35.29 13.14 -5.63
CA LYS A 43 -35.85 14.37 -5.06
C LYS A 43 -37.19 14.78 -5.67
N LYS A 44 -37.47 14.38 -6.91
CA LYS A 44 -38.70 14.73 -7.63
C LYS A 44 -39.85 13.75 -7.36
N ILE A 45 -39.55 12.57 -6.80
CA ILE A 45 -40.57 11.66 -6.28
C ILE A 45 -41.03 12.22 -4.94
N ASP A 46 -42.23 12.81 -4.92
CA ASP A 46 -42.87 13.28 -3.69
C ASP A 46 -42.84 12.20 -2.61
N GLY A 47 -42.45 12.59 -1.39
CA GLY A 47 -42.23 11.67 -0.27
C GLY A 47 -43.42 10.78 0.07
N GLU A 48 -44.64 11.17 -0.32
CA GLU A 48 -45.86 10.36 -0.15
C GLU A 48 -45.93 9.17 -1.14
N ASN A 49 -45.47 9.35 -2.38
CA ASN A 49 -45.47 8.27 -3.39
C ASN A 49 -44.44 7.19 -3.07
N LEU A 50 -43.29 7.58 -2.50
CA LEU A 50 -42.27 6.62 -2.06
C LEU A 50 -42.78 5.76 -0.88
N LYS A 51 -43.54 6.36 0.04
CA LYS A 51 -44.19 5.67 1.16
C LYS A 51 -45.19 4.63 0.67
N ASN A 52 -46.00 4.98 -0.34
CA ASN A 52 -46.99 4.07 -0.93
C ASN A 52 -46.35 2.90 -1.70
N ILE A 53 -45.24 3.13 -2.41
CA ILE A 53 -44.49 2.06 -3.10
C ILE A 53 -43.87 1.08 -2.11
N ILE A 54 -43.33 1.57 -0.98
CA ILE A 54 -42.76 0.73 0.08
C ILE A 54 -43.86 -0.09 0.77
N ILE A 55 -45.02 0.51 1.04
CA ILE A 55 -46.18 -0.18 1.64
C ILE A 55 -46.76 -1.26 0.70
N LEU A 56 -46.85 -0.98 -0.61
CA LEU A 56 -47.33 -1.94 -1.60
C LEU A 56 -46.39 -3.15 -1.76
N ASN A 57 -45.06 -2.93 -1.72
CA ASN A 57 -44.09 -4.03 -1.77
C ASN A 57 -44.07 -4.87 -0.49
N TYR A 58 -44.34 -4.27 0.67
CA TYR A 58 -44.44 -5.01 1.93
C TYR A 58 -45.71 -5.89 1.98
N ASN A 59 -46.84 -5.36 1.49
CA ASN A 59 -48.11 -6.09 1.44
C ASN A 59 -48.13 -7.21 0.38
N ASN A 60 -47.44 -7.04 -0.76
CA ASN A 60 -47.30 -8.09 -1.77
C ASN A 60 -46.40 -9.25 -1.28
N LYS A 61 -45.43 -8.96 -0.41
CA LYS A 61 -44.58 -10.01 0.20
C LYS A 61 -45.30 -10.79 1.30
N SER A 62 -46.32 -10.20 1.93
CA SER A 62 -47.16 -10.87 2.93
C SER A 62 -48.24 -11.78 2.33
N LYS A 63 -48.60 -11.62 1.05
CA LYS A 63 -49.66 -12.42 0.40
C LYS A 63 -49.16 -13.65 -0.37
N ASN A 64 -47.85 -13.82 -0.55
CA ASN A 64 -47.26 -14.92 -1.33
C ASN A 64 -46.49 -15.98 -0.52
N ASN A 65 -46.71 -16.09 0.80
CA ASN A 65 -46.14 -17.18 1.60
C ASN A 65 -47.20 -18.25 1.94
N ASN A 66 -47.61 -19.01 0.93
CA ASN A 66 -48.14 -20.36 1.09
C ASN A 66 -47.28 -21.29 0.22
N GLU A 67 -46.10 -21.63 0.72
CA GLU A 67 -45.31 -22.84 0.38
C GLU A 67 -43.93 -22.72 1.04
N CYS A 68 -43.73 -23.39 2.18
CA CYS A 68 -42.47 -24.06 2.54
C CYS A 68 -42.62 -24.67 3.95
N SER A 69 -43.32 -25.80 4.02
CA SER A 69 -43.40 -26.64 5.21
C SER A 69 -42.39 -27.79 5.10
N ILE A 70 -41.10 -27.50 5.19
CA ILE A 70 -39.99 -28.43 5.53
C ILE A 70 -38.85 -27.53 6.02
N LEU A 71 -38.21 -27.86 7.16
CA LEU A 71 -37.22 -27.07 7.94
C LEU A 71 -37.76 -26.33 9.18
N LYS A 72 -38.73 -26.93 9.88
CA LYS A 72 -39.13 -26.54 11.25
C LYS A 72 -38.82 -27.60 12.31
N GLN A 73 -37.80 -28.43 12.06
CA GLN A 73 -37.27 -29.38 13.02
C GLN A 73 -35.76 -29.19 13.11
N ASN A 74 -35.26 -29.09 14.35
CA ASN A 74 -33.84 -29.02 14.76
C ASN A 74 -33.27 -27.67 15.21
N MET A 75 -34.03 -26.85 15.93
CA MET A 75 -33.43 -25.98 16.98
C MET A 75 -34.44 -25.71 18.10
N ASN A 76 -34.54 -26.63 19.04
CA ASN A 76 -35.01 -26.41 20.40
C ASN A 76 -34.05 -27.18 21.32
N ILE A 77 -33.87 -26.69 22.56
CA ILE A 77 -32.90 -27.10 23.61
C ILE A 77 -31.61 -26.26 23.49
N LEU A 78 -31.28 -25.27 24.34
CA LEU A 78 -31.72 -24.87 25.67
C LEU A 78 -31.54 -23.35 25.87
N SER A 79 -32.51 -22.74 26.56
CA SER A 79 -32.46 -21.41 27.15
C SER A 79 -32.65 -21.57 28.66
N ALA A 80 -31.70 -21.03 29.43
CA ALA A 80 -31.83 -20.49 30.80
C ALA A 80 -30.43 -19.94 31.16
N GLU A 81 -30.19 -18.77 31.76
CA GLU A 81 -31.00 -17.75 32.39
C GLU A 81 -30.13 -16.47 32.57
N ASN A 82 -30.78 -15.38 32.96
CA ASN A 82 -30.33 -13.99 33.06
C ASN A 82 -29.12 -13.68 33.98
N LYS A 83 -28.29 -12.68 33.61
CA LYS A 83 -28.25 -11.33 34.24
C LYS A 83 -27.06 -10.45 33.76
N ASN A 84 -27.41 -9.19 33.53
CA ASN A 84 -26.63 -7.95 33.73
C ASN A 84 -25.59 -7.47 32.70
N LYS A 85 -26.03 -6.38 32.02
CA LYS A 85 -25.43 -5.03 31.96
C LYS A 85 -24.08 -4.81 31.24
N VAL A 86 -24.15 -3.83 30.33
CA VAL A 86 -23.09 -2.94 29.82
C VAL A 86 -22.18 -3.52 28.73
N LEU A 87 -22.48 -3.16 27.47
CA LEU A 87 -21.54 -2.53 26.53
C LEU A 87 -22.21 -2.27 25.16
N LYS A 88 -22.27 -0.99 24.77
CA LYS A 88 -22.66 -0.54 23.42
C LYS A 88 -21.71 -1.17 22.40
N LYS A 89 -22.28 -1.91 21.45
CA LYS A 89 -21.57 -2.61 20.38
C LYS A 89 -21.53 -1.73 19.13
N ASN A 90 -20.35 -1.22 18.78
CA ASN A 90 -20.08 -0.64 17.47
C ASN A 90 -20.05 -1.76 16.42
N ARG A 91 -20.89 -1.64 15.39
CA ARG A 91 -20.76 -2.35 14.12
C ARG A 91 -19.90 -1.50 13.19
N THR A 92 -18.73 -1.98 12.80
CA THR A 92 -18.01 -1.50 11.62
C THR A 92 -18.12 -2.57 10.54
N LEU A 93 -18.93 -2.26 9.54
CA LEU A 93 -19.05 -2.99 8.28
C LEU A 93 -18.03 -2.43 7.28
N GLU A 94 -17.58 -3.33 6.42
CA GLU A 94 -16.54 -3.18 5.41
C GLU A 94 -16.82 -2.06 4.40
N LEU A 95 -15.84 -1.17 4.19
CA LEU A 95 -15.78 -0.31 3.01
C LEU A 95 -14.35 -0.36 2.43
N GLY A 96 -14.28 -0.70 1.14
CA GLY A 96 -13.05 -0.82 0.37
C GLY A 96 -12.31 0.51 0.24
N PHE A 97 -10.98 0.44 0.32
CA PHE A 97 -10.10 1.60 0.40
C PHE A 97 -9.69 2.12 -0.98
N SER A 98 -10.11 3.36 -1.28
CA SER A 98 -9.42 4.28 -2.19
C SER A 98 -8.86 5.42 -1.35
N GLU A 99 -7.54 5.54 -1.29
CA GLU A 99 -6.84 6.60 -0.54
C GLU A 99 -7.07 8.00 -1.13
N THR A 100 -7.69 8.10 -2.32
CA THR A 100 -8.07 9.36 -2.95
C THR A 100 -9.29 10.01 -2.28
N ILE A 101 -10.16 9.24 -1.61
CA ILE A 101 -11.42 9.75 -1.02
C ILE A 101 -11.18 10.37 0.38
N ARG A 102 -10.05 10.10 1.03
CA ARG A 102 -9.77 10.63 2.38
C ARG A 102 -9.29 12.09 2.38
N GLN A 103 -9.00 12.67 1.21
CA GLN A 103 -8.57 14.06 1.06
C GLN A 103 -9.71 15.00 0.64
N SER A 104 -10.91 14.49 0.31
CA SER A 104 -12.05 15.29 -0.14
C SER A 104 -13.07 15.62 0.95
N TYR A 105 -12.81 15.26 2.22
CA TYR A 105 -13.78 15.42 3.33
C TYR A 105 -13.53 16.64 4.24
N ASN A 106 -12.66 17.57 3.86
CA ASN A 106 -12.40 18.81 4.61
C ASN A 106 -12.58 20.07 3.74
N LEU A 107 -13.49 20.02 2.76
CA LEU A 107 -13.74 21.14 1.85
C LEU A 107 -15.23 21.24 1.49
N GLU A 108 -16.09 21.21 2.50
CA GLU A 108 -17.52 21.54 2.40
C GLU A 108 -17.98 22.21 3.70
N GLU A 109 -17.49 23.42 3.93
CA GLU A 109 -18.19 24.46 4.68
C GLU A 109 -17.80 25.78 4.00
N ASP A 110 -18.76 26.70 3.91
CA ASP A 110 -18.70 28.00 3.22
C ASP A 110 -18.99 28.03 1.71
N ILE A 111 -20.20 27.60 1.33
CA ILE A 111 -20.94 28.33 0.28
C ILE A 111 -22.41 28.45 0.72
N ASN A 112 -22.77 29.57 1.32
CA ASN A 112 -24.13 30.12 1.30
C ASN A 112 -24.13 31.56 1.82
N SER A 113 -23.90 32.55 0.94
CA SER A 113 -24.61 33.85 1.02
C SER A 113 -24.24 34.74 -0.16
N LEU A 114 -25.28 35.19 -0.88
CA LEU A 114 -25.48 36.46 -1.61
C LEU A 114 -26.34 36.13 -2.84
N ASN A 115 -27.57 36.66 -2.98
CA ASN A 115 -27.80 38.07 -3.25
C ASN A 115 -29.13 38.59 -2.67
N LYS A 116 -29.09 39.80 -2.10
CA LYS A 116 -30.00 40.91 -2.46
C LYS A 116 -29.31 42.24 -2.14
N GLU A 117 -29.31 43.11 -3.14
CA GLU A 117 -28.59 44.38 -3.21
C GLU A 117 -29.19 45.47 -2.32
N SER A 118 -28.31 46.36 -1.80
CA SER A 118 -28.32 47.83 -1.97
C SER A 118 -27.73 48.54 -0.73
N GLU A 119 -26.87 49.52 -1.01
CA GLU A 119 -26.36 50.59 -0.14
C GLU A 119 -25.62 50.22 1.17
N VAL A 120 -24.30 50.42 1.21
CA VAL A 120 -23.51 51.21 2.20
C VAL A 120 -22.02 51.00 1.86
N HIS A 121 -21.54 51.72 0.85
CA HIS A 121 -20.14 51.75 0.45
C HIS A 121 -19.46 52.99 1.08
N GLU A 122 -19.14 52.92 2.38
CA GLU A 122 -18.12 53.82 2.99
C GLU A 122 -17.58 53.35 4.35
N LYS A 123 -18.19 52.32 4.97
CA LYS A 123 -17.68 51.73 6.24
C LYS A 123 -16.85 50.45 6.06
N LEU A 124 -16.70 49.94 4.84
CA LEU A 124 -16.04 48.66 4.54
C LEU A 124 -14.51 48.76 4.36
N GLU A 125 -13.96 49.92 3.97
CA GLU A 125 -12.51 50.02 3.69
C GLU A 125 -11.62 50.00 4.94
N LYS A 126 -12.13 50.40 6.12
CA LYS A 126 -11.36 50.33 7.37
C LYS A 126 -11.42 48.97 8.08
N ARG A 127 -12.43 48.12 7.80
CA ARG A 127 -12.49 46.75 8.34
C ARG A 127 -11.67 45.75 7.51
N ASN A 128 -11.58 45.95 6.19
CA ASN A 128 -10.86 45.03 5.31
C ASN A 128 -9.34 45.04 5.49
N LYS A 129 -8.76 46.10 6.08
CA LYS A 129 -7.31 46.18 6.33
C LYS A 129 -6.85 45.41 7.57
N VAL A 130 -7.72 45.23 8.56
CA VAL A 130 -7.42 44.48 9.80
C VAL A 130 -7.67 42.98 9.60
N TYR A 131 -8.71 42.60 8.85
CA TYR A 131 -8.99 41.20 8.52
C TYR A 131 -7.94 40.57 7.59
N SER A 132 -7.37 41.34 6.65
CA SER A 132 -6.33 40.83 5.75
C SER A 132 -5.02 40.48 6.46
N GLU A 133 -4.68 41.20 7.54
CA GLU A 133 -3.47 40.91 8.32
C GLU A 133 -3.68 39.68 9.23
N GLU A 134 -4.83 39.55 9.89
CA GLU A 134 -5.16 38.39 10.73
C GLU A 134 -5.30 37.09 9.93
N GLU A 135 -5.91 37.10 8.74
CA GLU A 135 -5.96 35.93 7.85
C GLU A 135 -4.59 35.59 7.25
N SER A 136 -3.73 36.58 7.00
CA SER A 136 -2.34 36.32 6.58
C SER A 136 -1.52 35.68 7.70
N ILE A 137 -1.74 36.09 8.97
CA ILE A 137 -1.06 35.53 10.15
C ILE A 137 -1.65 34.15 10.51
N LEU A 138 -2.95 33.94 10.34
CA LEU A 138 -3.61 32.65 10.59
C LEU A 138 -3.30 31.63 9.49
N SER A 139 -3.19 32.05 8.23
CA SER A 139 -2.75 31.17 7.13
C SER A 139 -1.25 30.87 7.24
N ASN A 140 -0.41 31.84 7.61
CA ASN A 140 1.01 31.62 7.85
C ASN A 140 1.26 30.75 9.09
N SER A 141 0.49 30.89 10.18
CA SER A 141 0.62 30.01 11.36
C SER A 141 0.10 28.58 11.11
N LYS A 142 -0.94 28.40 10.27
CA LYS A 142 -1.38 27.08 9.79
C LYS A 142 -0.41 26.45 8.77
N LEU A 143 0.28 27.25 7.95
CA LEU A 143 1.38 26.79 7.08
C LEU A 143 2.67 26.50 7.87
N LEU A 144 2.89 27.16 9.01
CA LEU A 144 3.98 26.90 9.95
C LEU A 144 3.71 25.72 10.89
N GLN A 145 2.45 25.28 11.03
CA GLN A 145 2.11 23.89 11.35
C GLN A 145 2.36 22.97 10.14
N LYS A 146 3.53 23.15 9.52
CA LYS A 146 4.14 22.19 8.62
C LYS A 146 4.31 20.92 9.44
N ASN A 147 3.35 19.99 9.33
CA ASN A 147 3.32 18.73 10.07
C ASN A 147 4.72 18.15 10.05
N LYS A 148 5.37 18.19 11.21
CA LYS A 148 6.75 17.78 11.38
C LYS A 148 6.80 16.30 11.06
N TRP A 149 7.28 15.96 9.86
CA TRP A 149 7.20 14.59 9.34
C TRP A 149 7.91 13.58 10.23
N TRP A 150 8.87 14.07 11.02
CA TRP A 150 9.59 13.30 12.04
C TRP A 150 8.76 12.89 13.26
N GLU A 151 7.54 13.42 13.42
CA GLU A 151 6.61 12.98 14.47
C GLU A 151 5.90 11.67 14.07
N ASP A 152 5.84 11.36 12.77
CA ASP A 152 5.28 10.11 12.26
C ASP A 152 6.30 8.97 12.41
N LYS A 153 6.38 8.42 13.63
CA LYS A 153 7.28 7.30 13.96
C LYS A 153 7.08 6.09 13.05
N ASN A 154 5.83 5.81 12.67
CA ASN A 154 5.52 4.69 11.78
C ASN A 154 6.15 4.90 10.40
N PHE A 155 6.04 6.11 9.86
CA PHE A 155 6.73 6.47 8.62
C PHE A 155 8.25 6.38 8.75
N LEU A 156 8.85 6.88 9.84
CA LEU A 156 10.31 6.80 10.04
C LEU A 156 10.82 5.36 10.08
N HIS A 157 10.12 4.47 10.78
CA HIS A 157 10.48 3.06 10.85
C HIS A 157 10.36 2.38 9.48
N TRP A 158 9.26 2.60 8.77
CA TRP A 158 9.09 2.13 7.39
C TRP A 158 10.19 2.66 6.46
N PHE A 159 10.47 3.96 6.53
CA PHE A 159 11.48 4.63 5.71
C PHE A 159 12.89 4.09 5.99
N ALA A 160 13.23 3.83 7.24
CA ALA A 160 14.47 3.16 7.62
C ALA A 160 14.57 1.76 6.99
N GLY A 161 13.48 0.99 6.96
CA GLY A 161 13.41 -0.29 6.25
C GLY A 161 13.67 -0.16 4.75
N VAL A 162 13.09 0.86 4.10
CA VAL A 162 13.32 1.14 2.67
C VAL A 162 14.79 1.52 2.41
N ILE A 163 15.38 2.36 3.26
CA ILE A 163 16.81 2.73 3.15
C ILE A 163 17.70 1.51 3.34
N ASP A 164 17.36 0.63 4.27
CA ASP A 164 18.15 -0.57 4.55
C ASP A 164 18.17 -1.57 3.39
N GLY A 165 17.11 -1.60 2.58
CA GLY A 165 17.11 -2.39 1.35
C GLY A 165 17.76 -1.68 0.17
N ASP A 166 17.05 -0.73 -0.43
CA ASP A 166 17.43 -0.08 -1.70
C ASP A 166 18.10 1.30 -1.53
N GLY A 167 18.28 1.76 -0.29
CA GLY A 167 18.95 3.02 0.00
C GLY A 167 20.47 2.97 -0.21
N ASN A 168 21.02 4.13 -0.56
CA ASN A 168 22.44 4.38 -0.72
C ASN A 168 22.83 5.72 -0.08
N ILE A 169 23.63 5.67 0.98
CA ILE A 169 24.22 6.83 1.66
C ILE A 169 25.63 7.01 1.09
N GLN A 170 25.80 7.93 0.14
CA GLN A 170 27.02 8.05 -0.64
C GLN A 170 28.01 9.04 0.00
N VAL A 171 29.05 8.51 0.61
CA VAL A 171 30.21 9.28 1.10
C VAL A 171 31.36 9.15 0.09
N LYS A 172 32.00 10.27 -0.24
CA LYS A 172 33.17 10.31 -1.13
C LYS A 172 34.32 11.04 -0.45
N THR A 173 35.54 10.63 -0.75
CA THR A 173 36.74 11.36 -0.37
C THR A 173 36.99 12.46 -1.40
N ILE A 174 36.93 13.72 -0.97
CA ILE A 174 37.21 14.91 -1.79
C ILE A 174 38.34 15.65 -1.09
N ASN A 175 39.48 15.80 -1.75
CA ASN A 175 40.68 16.44 -1.19
C ASN A 175 41.14 15.81 0.15
N GLY A 176 41.09 14.48 0.25
CA GLY A 176 41.44 13.75 1.47
C GLY A 176 40.36 13.74 2.56
N ILE A 177 39.29 14.52 2.41
CA ILE A 177 38.21 14.64 3.40
C ILE A 177 37.00 13.81 2.96
N LYS A 178 36.50 12.94 3.86
CA LYS A 178 35.24 12.22 3.63
C LYS A 178 34.06 13.19 3.71
N LYS A 179 33.31 13.32 2.62
CA LYS A 179 32.12 14.17 2.50
C LYS A 179 30.91 13.35 2.07
N LEU A 180 29.79 13.48 2.79
CA LEU A 180 28.51 12.98 2.33
C LEU A 180 28.05 13.78 1.11
N THR A 181 27.79 13.08 0.01
CA THR A 181 27.47 13.71 -1.29
C THR A 181 26.00 13.59 -1.67
N ARG A 182 25.37 12.48 -1.34
CA ARG A 182 23.92 12.28 -1.55
C ARG A 182 23.40 11.10 -0.74
N ILE A 183 22.10 11.13 -0.47
CA ILE A 183 21.29 9.97 -0.08
C ILE A 183 20.36 9.68 -1.24
N GLU A 184 20.39 8.47 -1.78
CA GLU A 184 19.53 8.08 -2.91
C GLU A 184 18.82 6.75 -2.66
N ILE A 185 17.59 6.63 -3.17
CA ILE A 185 16.86 5.37 -3.29
C ILE A 185 16.55 5.19 -4.77
N LYS A 186 16.90 4.04 -5.34
CA LYS A 186 16.65 3.71 -6.75
C LYS A 186 15.73 2.50 -6.83
N ILE A 187 14.57 2.66 -7.44
CA ILE A 187 13.58 1.59 -7.60
C ILE A 187 13.02 1.53 -9.02
N HIS A 188 12.40 0.41 -9.37
CA HIS A 188 11.71 0.24 -10.65
C HIS A 188 10.47 1.16 -10.73
N ASN A 189 10.14 1.67 -11.92
CA ASN A 189 9.03 2.62 -12.15
C ASN A 189 7.66 2.04 -11.76
N ARG A 190 7.52 0.71 -11.78
CA ARG A 190 6.33 0.00 -11.27
C ARG A 190 6.03 0.35 -9.81
N ASP A 191 7.06 0.63 -9.02
CA ASP A 191 6.98 0.85 -7.58
C ASP A 191 7.15 2.34 -7.23
N ILE A 192 7.00 3.25 -8.20
CA ILE A 192 7.22 4.71 -8.07
C ILE A 192 6.47 5.35 -6.89
N ARG A 193 5.34 4.77 -6.48
CA ARG A 193 4.56 5.21 -5.32
C ARG A 193 5.37 5.24 -4.02
N LEU A 194 6.37 4.38 -3.87
CA LEU A 194 7.32 4.45 -2.75
C LEU A 194 8.04 5.80 -2.73
N LEU A 195 8.63 6.20 -3.86
CA LEU A 195 9.37 7.47 -3.94
C LEU A 195 8.45 8.66 -3.76
N THR A 196 7.27 8.65 -4.37
CA THR A 196 6.27 9.71 -4.22
C THR A 196 5.84 9.84 -2.75
N ARG A 197 5.65 8.72 -2.04
CA ARG A 197 5.34 8.77 -0.61
C ARG A 197 6.47 9.36 0.22
N ILE A 198 7.70 8.97 -0.05
CA ILE A 198 8.88 9.52 0.63
C ILE A 198 8.95 11.03 0.41
N LEU A 199 8.86 11.49 -0.84
CA LEU A 199 8.88 12.91 -1.18
C LEU A 199 7.73 13.68 -0.49
N ASN A 200 6.51 13.14 -0.53
CA ASN A 200 5.34 13.80 0.05
C ASN A 200 5.37 13.83 1.59
N LYS A 201 6.06 12.88 2.23
CA LYS A 201 6.19 12.83 3.68
C LYS A 201 7.34 13.71 4.16
N LEU A 202 8.51 13.59 3.55
CA LEU A 202 9.67 14.37 3.96
C LEU A 202 9.58 15.83 3.53
N HIS A 203 8.97 16.10 2.38
CA HIS A 203 9.11 17.37 1.67
C HIS A 203 10.58 17.76 1.39
N LEU A 204 11.46 16.76 1.29
CA LEU A 204 12.89 16.90 1.04
C LEU A 204 13.30 16.16 -0.24
N GLY A 205 14.32 16.69 -0.90
CA GLY A 205 14.90 16.10 -2.09
C GLY A 205 13.98 16.16 -3.31
N ARG A 206 14.27 15.31 -4.29
CA ARG A 206 13.55 15.28 -5.57
C ARG A 206 13.49 13.88 -6.17
N ILE A 207 12.46 13.63 -6.98
CA ILE A 207 12.36 12.42 -7.79
C ILE A 207 12.90 12.72 -9.18
N TYR A 208 13.91 11.95 -9.60
CA TYR A 208 14.45 11.96 -10.95
C TYR A 208 13.93 10.74 -11.73
N ARG A 209 13.25 11.00 -12.84
CA ARG A 209 12.75 10.00 -13.78
C ARG A 209 13.39 10.20 -15.14
N ASN A 210 14.09 9.18 -15.62
CA ASN A 210 14.57 9.16 -17.00
C ASN A 210 13.58 8.36 -17.85
N LYS A 211 13.04 8.97 -18.91
CA LYS A 211 12.04 8.34 -19.80
C LYS A 211 12.54 7.03 -20.42
N ASN A 212 13.85 6.92 -20.67
CA ASN A 212 14.47 5.74 -21.28
C ASN A 212 14.89 4.69 -20.26
N ASN A 213 14.65 4.93 -18.97
CA ASN A 213 15.06 4.06 -17.89
C ASN A 213 13.85 3.50 -17.15
N GLN A 214 13.84 2.19 -16.92
CA GLN A 214 12.83 1.51 -16.12
C GLN A 214 12.92 1.83 -14.62
N TYR A 215 13.92 2.63 -14.21
CA TYR A 215 14.15 2.99 -12.83
C TYR A 215 14.02 4.50 -12.63
N SER A 216 13.48 4.86 -11.46
CA SER A 216 13.43 6.22 -10.94
C SER A 216 14.25 6.31 -9.66
N LYS A 217 14.64 7.54 -9.30
CA LYS A 217 15.43 7.79 -8.10
C LYS A 217 14.81 8.89 -7.26
N TRP A 218 14.77 8.71 -5.95
CA TRP A 218 14.66 9.84 -5.01
C TRP A 218 16.06 10.20 -4.53
N ILE A 219 16.39 11.49 -4.54
CA ILE A 219 17.73 11.98 -4.24
C ILE A 219 17.64 13.21 -3.32
N VAL A 220 18.43 13.19 -2.25
CA VAL A 220 18.75 14.33 -1.40
C VAL A 220 20.23 14.63 -1.52
N SER A 221 20.60 15.87 -1.79
CA SER A 221 21.99 16.29 -2.01
C SER A 221 22.38 17.60 -1.31
N SER A 222 21.42 18.33 -0.75
CA SER A 222 21.73 19.50 0.10
C SER A 222 22.25 19.01 1.45
N THR A 223 23.34 19.61 1.95
CA THR A 223 23.94 19.23 3.24
C THR A 223 22.91 19.27 4.37
N LYS A 224 22.11 20.34 4.43
CA LYS A 224 21.08 20.53 5.45
C LYS A 224 20.00 19.45 5.40
N GLU A 225 19.51 19.12 4.21
CA GLU A 225 18.48 18.09 4.04
C GLU A 225 19.05 16.69 4.35
N MET A 226 20.29 16.41 3.97
CA MET A 226 20.94 15.13 4.28
C MET A 226 21.17 14.98 5.78
N GLU A 227 21.59 16.04 6.46
CA GLU A 227 21.70 16.10 7.92
C GLU A 227 20.36 15.79 8.59
N GLU A 228 19.28 16.45 8.13
CA GLU A 228 17.92 16.23 8.64
C GLU A 228 17.49 14.78 8.47
N VAL A 229 17.73 14.17 7.30
CA VAL A 229 17.44 12.75 7.07
C VAL A 229 18.25 11.85 8.01
N LEU A 230 19.57 12.08 8.13
CA LEU A 230 20.44 11.24 8.95
C LEU A 230 20.09 11.32 10.43
N ILE A 231 19.78 12.51 10.96
CA ILE A 231 19.36 12.69 12.36
C ILE A 231 18.15 11.82 12.69
N HIS A 232 17.15 11.78 11.81
CA HIS A 232 15.87 11.10 12.09
C HIS A 232 15.90 9.59 11.86
N ILE A 233 16.80 9.07 11.00
CA ILE A 233 16.96 7.62 10.80
C ILE A 233 18.05 7.02 11.69
N ASN A 234 18.83 7.84 12.41
CA ASN A 234 19.89 7.39 13.30
C ASN A 234 19.32 6.55 14.46
N GLY A 235 19.84 5.34 14.65
CA GLY A 235 19.27 4.34 15.57
C GLY A 235 18.09 3.54 15.01
N LEU A 236 17.70 3.72 13.74
CA LEU A 236 16.71 2.89 13.04
C LEU A 236 17.32 2.03 11.92
N ILE A 237 18.44 2.46 11.34
CA ILE A 237 19.18 1.70 10.31
C ILE A 237 19.92 0.52 10.93
N ARG A 238 19.74 -0.67 10.35
CA ARG A 238 20.27 -1.94 10.84
C ARG A 238 21.16 -2.65 9.83
N LEU A 239 20.92 -2.51 8.53
CA LEU A 239 21.64 -3.24 7.48
C LEU A 239 22.72 -2.39 6.80
N LYS A 240 22.45 -1.10 6.55
CA LYS A 240 23.39 -0.14 5.90
C LYS A 240 24.27 0.61 6.92
N VAL A 241 24.53 0.00 8.08
CA VAL A 241 25.24 0.62 9.20
C VAL A 241 26.60 1.22 8.82
N PRO A 242 27.47 0.57 8.02
CA PRO A 242 28.76 1.17 7.65
C PRO A 242 28.59 2.50 6.92
N TYR A 243 27.63 2.58 5.99
CA TYR A 243 27.35 3.79 5.22
C TYR A 243 26.71 4.88 6.08
N LEU A 244 25.84 4.51 7.03
CA LEU A 244 25.31 5.46 8.01
C LEU A 244 26.43 6.02 8.90
N LYS A 245 27.34 5.19 9.41
CA LYS A 245 28.47 5.62 10.25
C LYS A 245 29.37 6.61 9.51
N ASP A 246 29.72 6.31 8.25
CA ASP A 246 30.50 7.23 7.41
C ASP A 246 29.75 8.55 7.19
N GLY A 247 28.44 8.49 6.91
CA GLY A 247 27.59 9.68 6.75
C GLY A 247 27.54 10.55 8.00
N CYS A 248 27.26 9.94 9.15
CA CYS A 248 27.23 10.61 10.46
C CYS A 248 28.58 11.28 10.79
N THR A 249 29.69 10.56 10.58
CA THR A 249 31.05 11.08 10.82
C THR A 249 31.32 12.32 9.96
N SER A 250 30.93 12.30 8.68
CA SER A 250 31.16 13.43 7.77
C SER A 250 30.35 14.68 8.10
N LEU A 251 29.29 14.57 8.91
CA LEU A 251 28.45 15.68 9.37
C LEU A 251 28.61 16.00 10.86
N GLY A 252 29.52 15.32 11.58
CA GLY A 252 29.66 15.50 13.03
C GLY A 252 28.49 14.97 13.87
N ILE A 253 27.64 14.10 13.31
CA ILE A 253 26.52 13.49 14.01
C ILE A 253 27.03 12.30 14.84
N LYS A 254 26.69 12.23 16.13
CA LYS A 254 26.99 11.05 16.96
C LYS A 254 26.15 9.87 16.50
N TYR A 255 26.81 8.79 16.04
CA TYR A 255 26.13 7.55 15.64
C TYR A 255 25.40 6.90 16.82
N LYS A 256 24.21 6.35 16.56
CA LYS A 256 23.40 5.57 17.48
C LYS A 256 23.15 4.17 16.90
N GLU A 257 23.51 3.14 17.66
CA GLU A 257 23.23 1.76 17.27
C GLU A 257 21.73 1.45 17.41
N ALA A 258 21.20 0.70 16.44
CA ALA A 258 19.80 0.31 16.40
C ALA A 258 19.56 -0.97 17.21
N ASP A 259 18.35 -1.13 17.75
CA ASP A 259 17.89 -2.39 18.29
C ASP A 259 17.53 -3.35 17.14
N TYR A 260 18.23 -4.48 17.04
CA TYR A 260 18.04 -5.47 15.98
C TYR A 260 16.80 -6.35 16.17
N THR A 261 16.13 -6.28 17.33
CA THR A 261 14.86 -6.95 17.58
C THR A 261 13.71 -6.06 17.13
N ILE A 262 13.05 -6.46 16.05
CA ILE A 262 11.94 -5.70 15.47
C ILE A 262 10.65 -6.03 16.22
N LYS A 263 10.09 -5.01 16.89
CA LYS A 263 8.90 -5.12 17.74
C LYS A 263 7.65 -5.53 16.95
N GLU A 264 6.65 -6.04 17.68
CA GLU A 264 5.35 -6.40 17.12
C GLU A 264 4.73 -5.22 16.35
N ASN A 265 4.32 -5.46 15.10
CA ASN A 265 3.74 -4.47 14.19
C ASN A 265 4.63 -3.27 13.83
N ASP A 266 5.94 -3.33 14.06
CA ASP A 266 6.85 -2.28 13.65
C ASP A 266 6.92 -2.18 12.09
N PRO A 267 6.61 -1.03 11.46
CA PRO A 267 6.60 -0.87 10.01
C PRO A 267 7.96 -1.06 9.32
N TYR A 268 9.06 -1.17 10.06
CA TYR A 268 10.38 -1.42 9.50
C TYR A 268 10.41 -2.66 8.59
N LEU A 269 9.75 -3.75 8.99
CA LEU A 269 9.66 -4.95 8.15
C LEU A 269 8.85 -4.71 6.87
N SER A 270 7.80 -3.87 6.89
CA SER A 270 7.07 -3.58 5.64
C SER A 270 7.91 -2.77 4.66
N GLY A 271 8.75 -1.85 5.15
CA GLY A 271 9.72 -1.12 4.33
C GLY A 271 10.75 -2.04 3.65
N LEU A 272 11.32 -2.99 4.40
CA LEU A 272 12.20 -4.02 3.83
C LEU A 272 11.49 -4.92 2.82
N ILE A 273 10.22 -5.27 3.07
CA ILE A 273 9.47 -6.11 2.15
C ILE A 273 9.12 -5.37 0.87
N ASP A 274 8.88 -4.05 0.93
CA ASP A 274 8.66 -3.22 -0.26
C ASP A 274 9.88 -3.20 -1.20
N THR A 275 11.10 -3.27 -0.67
CA THR A 275 12.35 -3.29 -1.46
C THR A 275 12.79 -4.72 -1.77
N ASP A 276 13.39 -5.41 -0.79
CA ASP A 276 14.05 -6.71 -0.95
C ASP A 276 13.13 -7.91 -0.72
N GLY A 277 11.92 -7.69 -0.21
CA GLY A 277 10.96 -8.76 0.01
C GLY A 277 10.26 -9.25 -1.25
N SER A 278 9.68 -10.45 -1.15
CA SER A 278 8.84 -11.05 -2.18
C SER A 278 7.58 -11.65 -1.57
N ILE A 279 6.46 -11.48 -2.28
CA ILE A 279 5.19 -12.16 -2.00
C ILE A 279 4.97 -13.14 -3.14
N VAL A 280 5.07 -14.43 -2.86
CA VAL A 280 5.09 -15.49 -3.88
C VAL A 280 4.01 -16.53 -3.62
N PHE A 281 3.56 -17.19 -4.69
CA PHE A 281 2.65 -18.33 -4.58
C PHE A 281 3.44 -19.62 -4.71
N ASN A 282 3.39 -20.45 -3.67
CA ASN A 282 3.93 -21.79 -3.68
C ASN A 282 2.83 -22.75 -4.14
N TYR A 283 2.89 -23.15 -5.42
CA TYR A 283 1.87 -24.01 -6.03
C TYR A 283 1.82 -25.40 -5.37
N THR A 284 2.97 -26.06 -5.18
CA THR A 284 3.04 -27.37 -4.52
C THR A 284 2.51 -27.31 -3.09
N GLY A 285 2.85 -26.24 -2.37
CA GLY A 285 2.40 -25.98 -1.01
C GLY A 285 0.98 -25.42 -0.89
N ASN A 286 0.34 -25.11 -2.02
CA ASN A 286 -0.92 -24.37 -2.13
C ASN A 286 -1.03 -23.25 -1.07
N ARG A 287 -0.10 -22.30 -1.12
CA ARG A 287 0.00 -21.22 -0.13
C ARG A 287 0.69 -19.97 -0.68
N ILE A 288 0.38 -18.83 -0.10
CA ILE A 288 1.06 -17.56 -0.36
C ILE A 288 2.12 -17.38 0.73
N GLU A 289 3.33 -17.04 0.33
CA GLU A 289 4.50 -16.87 1.20
C GLU A 289 5.03 -15.45 1.12
N CYS A 290 5.58 -14.97 2.24
CA CYS A 290 6.36 -13.74 2.30
C CYS A 290 7.81 -14.09 2.62
N ASN A 291 8.73 -13.75 1.72
CA ASN A 291 10.14 -14.07 1.84
C ASN A 291 10.99 -12.80 1.79
N LEU A 292 11.95 -12.70 2.71
CA LEU A 292 13.00 -11.67 2.72
C LEU A 292 14.35 -12.38 2.60
N GLU A 293 15.10 -12.08 1.55
CA GLU A 293 16.45 -12.60 1.34
C GLU A 293 17.46 -11.46 1.38
N LEU A 294 18.41 -11.54 2.31
CA LEU A 294 19.45 -10.52 2.50
C LEU A 294 20.83 -11.14 2.31
N LYS A 295 21.80 -10.33 1.88
CA LYS A 295 23.21 -10.73 1.92
C LYS A 295 23.62 -11.04 3.36
N TYR A 296 24.30 -12.17 3.57
CA TYR A 296 24.80 -12.53 4.89
C TYR A 296 26.02 -11.67 5.27
N ASN A 297 25.94 -10.97 6.40
CA ASN A 297 27.02 -10.20 7.01
C ASN A 297 26.77 -10.06 8.52
N GLU A 298 27.63 -9.32 9.23
CA GLU A 298 27.51 -9.10 10.68
C GLU A 298 26.21 -8.40 11.13
N TYR A 299 25.54 -7.69 10.22
CA TYR A 299 24.35 -6.90 10.50
C TYR A 299 23.08 -7.68 10.24
N SER A 300 23.01 -8.36 9.08
CA SER A 300 21.86 -9.21 8.74
C SER A 300 21.79 -10.47 9.61
N SER A 301 22.91 -10.93 10.19
CA SER A 301 22.90 -12.04 11.15
C SER A 301 22.25 -11.67 12.48
N LYS A 302 22.42 -10.41 12.93
CA LYS A 302 21.83 -9.84 14.15
C LYS A 302 20.33 -9.57 14.03
N LEU A 303 19.83 -9.33 12.81
CA LEU A 303 18.42 -9.00 12.58
C LEU A 303 17.49 -10.09 13.12
N ASN A 304 16.57 -9.69 14.01
CA ASN A 304 15.58 -10.56 14.62
C ASN A 304 14.17 -10.00 14.34
N ILE A 305 13.38 -10.77 13.60
CA ILE A 305 12.00 -10.44 13.22
C ILE A 305 11.00 -11.49 13.72
N ASP A 306 11.38 -12.28 14.74
CA ASP A 306 10.58 -13.38 15.27
C ASP A 306 9.24 -12.90 15.85
N GLU A 307 9.22 -11.71 16.44
CA GLU A 307 8.07 -11.14 17.15
C GLU A 307 7.34 -10.06 16.33
N THR A 308 7.84 -9.72 15.14
CA THR A 308 7.30 -8.62 14.34
C THR A 308 5.86 -8.88 13.88
N ILE A 309 5.57 -10.13 13.50
CA ILE A 309 4.23 -10.58 13.14
C ILE A 309 3.69 -11.48 14.24
N LYS A 310 2.74 -10.96 15.02
CA LYS A 310 2.11 -11.68 16.12
C LYS A 310 1.61 -13.06 15.67
N ASN A 311 1.96 -14.08 16.43
CA ASN A 311 1.59 -15.49 16.21
C ASN A 311 2.09 -16.10 14.88
N ASN A 312 3.09 -15.50 14.23
CA ASN A 312 3.65 -16.02 13.00
C ASN A 312 5.15 -15.77 12.93
N LYS A 313 5.94 -16.67 13.52
CA LYS A 313 7.40 -16.61 13.49
C LYS A 313 7.92 -17.06 12.11
N PRO A 314 8.85 -16.32 11.47
CA PRO A 314 9.43 -16.74 10.21
C PRO A 314 10.42 -17.89 10.40
N THR A 315 10.55 -18.72 9.36
CA THR A 315 11.66 -19.66 9.26
C THR A 315 12.93 -18.89 8.87
N LYS A 316 14.03 -19.06 9.62
CA LYS A 316 15.35 -18.49 9.33
C LYS A 316 16.24 -19.53 8.65
N LEU A 317 16.71 -19.26 7.44
CA LEU A 317 17.56 -20.16 6.66
C LEU A 317 18.84 -19.44 6.21
N MET A 318 19.99 -20.09 6.34
CA MET A 318 21.27 -19.59 5.84
C MET A 318 21.67 -20.36 4.59
N ARG A 319 21.83 -19.67 3.45
CA ARG A 319 22.29 -20.29 2.20
C ARG A 319 23.81 -20.19 2.08
N LYS A 320 24.43 -21.35 1.86
CA LYS A 320 25.87 -21.47 1.61
C LYS A 320 26.17 -21.27 0.13
N GLU A 321 27.30 -20.66 -0.17
CA GLU A 321 27.90 -20.76 -1.50
C GLU A 321 28.70 -22.07 -1.58
N SER A 322 28.41 -22.93 -2.56
CA SER A 322 29.23 -24.11 -2.93
C SER A 322 29.98 -23.72 -4.21
N LEU A 323 31.28 -23.91 -4.46
CA LEU A 323 32.27 -24.93 -4.10
C LEU A 323 33.64 -24.25 -3.89
N ARG A 324 34.25 -24.35 -2.70
CA ARG A 324 35.70 -24.29 -2.41
C ARG A 324 35.85 -24.34 -0.89
N LEU A 325 36.95 -24.90 -0.39
CA LEU A 325 37.20 -25.36 0.99
C LEU A 325 36.94 -24.35 2.14
N ASN A 326 36.56 -23.10 1.85
CA ASN A 326 36.16 -22.10 2.84
C ASN A 326 34.65 -21.78 2.71
N LYS A 327 33.83 -22.43 3.56
CA LYS A 327 32.37 -22.23 3.62
C LYS A 327 32.03 -20.78 4.03
N LYS A 328 31.77 -19.89 3.07
CA LYS A 328 31.18 -18.56 3.32
C LYS A 328 29.66 -18.61 3.06
N TYR A 329 28.88 -18.10 4.01
CA TYR A 329 27.44 -17.91 3.81
C TYR A 329 27.22 -16.74 2.84
N LYS A 330 26.32 -16.92 1.88
CA LYS A 330 26.01 -15.92 0.85
C LYS A 330 24.83 -15.05 1.24
N SER A 331 23.76 -15.69 1.72
CA SER A 331 22.52 -15.02 2.09
C SER A 331 21.86 -15.65 3.31
N ILE A 332 21.02 -14.84 3.94
CA ILE A 332 20.11 -15.20 5.03
C ILE A 332 18.70 -14.92 4.57
N ILE A 333 17.79 -15.85 4.86
CA ILE A 333 16.41 -15.81 4.42
C ILE A 333 15.50 -15.89 5.62
N PHE A 334 14.49 -15.03 5.64
CA PHE A 334 13.37 -15.12 6.55
C PHE A 334 12.11 -15.40 5.74
N SER A 335 11.42 -16.49 6.07
CA SER A 335 10.27 -16.97 5.29
C SER A 335 9.05 -17.20 6.17
N TYR A 336 7.96 -16.52 5.85
CA TYR A 336 6.62 -16.78 6.41
C TYR A 336 5.85 -17.66 5.43
N GLN A 337 5.90 -18.97 5.67
CA GLN A 337 5.51 -20.00 4.69
C GLN A 337 4.47 -20.99 5.23
N THR A 338 3.79 -20.71 6.34
CA THR A 338 2.76 -21.60 6.88
C THR A 338 1.37 -21.18 6.41
N VAL A 339 0.49 -22.15 6.22
CA VAL A 339 -0.92 -21.91 5.85
C VAL A 339 -1.64 -21.11 6.94
N SER A 340 -1.46 -21.50 8.20
CA SER A 340 -2.00 -20.80 9.36
C SER A 340 -1.39 -19.40 9.52
N GLY A 341 -0.16 -19.18 9.05
CA GLY A 341 0.53 -17.89 9.06
C GLY A 341 -0.06 -16.84 8.12
N MET A 342 -0.75 -17.25 7.05
CA MET A 342 -1.23 -16.33 6.01
C MET A 342 -2.18 -15.26 6.55
N ILE A 343 -3.07 -15.60 7.48
CA ILE A 343 -4.00 -14.62 8.07
C ILE A 343 -3.27 -13.54 8.88
N TYR A 344 -2.19 -13.92 9.57
CA TYR A 344 -1.37 -12.98 10.34
C TYR A 344 -0.53 -12.09 9.42
N LEU A 345 0.00 -12.64 8.32
CA LEU A 345 0.63 -11.85 7.26
C LEU A 345 -0.33 -10.79 6.69
N TYR A 346 -1.54 -11.21 6.32
CA TYR A 346 -2.58 -10.31 5.82
C TYR A 346 -2.84 -9.17 6.82
N ARG A 347 -3.12 -9.50 8.08
CA ARG A 347 -3.41 -8.50 9.13
C ARG A 347 -2.25 -7.53 9.35
N TYR A 348 -1.02 -8.04 9.40
CA TYR A 348 0.17 -7.21 9.55
C TYR A 348 0.30 -6.20 8.41
N PHE A 349 0.18 -6.62 7.14
CA PHE A 349 0.34 -5.72 5.99
C PHE A 349 -0.90 -4.85 5.70
N MET A 350 -2.08 -5.21 6.22
CA MET A 350 -3.22 -4.28 6.23
C MET A 350 -3.00 -3.14 7.23
N LYS A 351 -2.32 -3.41 8.35
CA LYS A 351 -1.91 -2.38 9.32
C LYS A 351 -0.70 -1.58 8.85
N ASN A 352 0.31 -2.28 8.32
CA ASN A 352 1.58 -1.75 7.84
C ASN A 352 1.64 -1.88 6.32
N ARG A 353 0.89 -0.99 5.65
CA ARG A 353 0.70 -1.01 4.19
C ARG A 353 2.03 -1.10 3.43
N LEU A 354 2.07 -2.00 2.45
CA LEU A 354 3.09 -2.02 1.39
C LEU A 354 2.76 -0.96 0.34
N TYR A 355 3.77 -0.22 -0.10
CA TYR A 355 3.64 0.80 -1.14
C TYR A 355 4.07 0.30 -2.52
N SER A 356 4.59 -0.93 -2.60
CA SER A 356 4.68 -1.68 -3.84
C SER A 356 3.30 -2.23 -4.21
N ASP A 357 2.70 -1.70 -5.27
CA ASP A 357 1.32 -2.03 -5.66
C ASP A 357 1.12 -3.52 -5.93
N PHE A 358 2.07 -4.15 -6.62
CA PHE A 358 1.97 -5.57 -6.92
C PHE A 358 2.09 -6.45 -5.66
N LYS A 359 2.96 -6.09 -4.71
CA LYS A 359 3.10 -6.83 -3.45
C LYS A 359 1.85 -6.64 -2.58
N PHE A 360 1.36 -5.41 -2.47
CA PHE A 360 0.15 -5.11 -1.70
C PHE A 360 -1.09 -5.79 -2.27
N TYR A 361 -1.28 -5.78 -3.59
CA TYR A 361 -2.35 -6.52 -4.25
C TYR A 361 -2.28 -8.02 -3.94
N ARG A 362 -1.10 -8.62 -3.99
CA ARG A 362 -0.93 -10.04 -3.66
C ARG A 362 -1.30 -10.38 -2.23
N ILE A 363 -0.92 -9.51 -1.29
CA ILE A 363 -1.32 -9.62 0.12
C ILE A 363 -2.83 -9.47 0.27
N SER A 364 -3.46 -8.48 -0.38
CA SER A 364 -4.89 -8.20 -0.19
C SER A 364 -5.78 -9.37 -0.64
N LYS A 365 -5.28 -10.22 -1.54
CA LYS A 365 -5.96 -11.43 -2.04
C LYS A 365 -5.88 -12.63 -1.10
N ILE A 366 -5.13 -12.56 0.01
CA ILE A 366 -4.95 -13.69 0.94
C ILE A 366 -6.28 -14.18 1.55
N LEU A 367 -7.18 -13.28 1.96
CA LEU A 367 -8.47 -13.70 2.56
C LEU A 367 -9.28 -14.56 1.59
N ARG A 368 -9.47 -14.06 0.37
CA ARG A 368 -10.19 -14.80 -0.68
C ARG A 368 -9.50 -16.12 -1.01
N PHE A 369 -8.18 -16.13 -1.07
CA PHE A 369 -7.42 -17.37 -1.29
C PHE A 369 -7.69 -18.41 -0.20
N ILE A 370 -7.75 -18.02 1.07
CA ILE A 370 -8.01 -18.94 2.18
C ILE A 370 -9.37 -19.63 2.03
N GLU A 371 -10.39 -18.93 1.54
CA GLU A 371 -11.74 -19.50 1.31
C GLU A 371 -11.73 -20.57 0.23
N ILE A 372 -11.04 -20.30 -0.89
CA ILE A 372 -11.11 -21.13 -2.10
C ILE A 372 -9.96 -22.12 -2.22
N ARG A 373 -8.91 -22.04 -1.39
CA ARG A 373 -7.70 -22.88 -1.52
C ARG A 373 -8.02 -24.37 -1.63
N ARG A 374 -9.08 -24.84 -0.95
CA ARG A 374 -9.49 -26.25 -0.92
C ARG A 374 -9.96 -26.75 -2.29
N TYR A 375 -10.38 -25.86 -3.17
CA TYR A 375 -10.84 -26.18 -4.51
C TYR A 375 -9.73 -26.72 -5.42
N ASN A 376 -8.46 -26.56 -5.03
CA ASN A 376 -7.33 -27.16 -5.74
C ASN A 376 -7.35 -28.71 -5.74
N LYS A 377 -8.16 -29.34 -4.88
CA LYS A 377 -8.32 -30.80 -4.78
C LYS A 377 -9.52 -31.34 -5.56
N TYR A 378 -10.33 -30.46 -6.14
CA TYR A 378 -11.55 -30.86 -6.86
C TYR A 378 -11.18 -31.32 -8.27
N ASP A 379 -12.13 -31.99 -8.93
CA ASP A 379 -11.94 -32.45 -10.31
C ASP A 379 -11.59 -31.28 -11.24
N TYR A 380 -10.70 -31.51 -12.19
CA TYR A 380 -10.23 -30.48 -13.12
C TYR A 380 -11.39 -29.80 -13.88
N ASN A 381 -12.46 -30.54 -14.18
CA ASN A 381 -13.63 -30.04 -14.90
C ASN A 381 -14.72 -29.45 -13.99
N SER A 382 -14.53 -29.46 -12.67
CA SER A 382 -15.47 -28.85 -11.71
C SER A 382 -15.47 -27.32 -11.77
N GLU A 383 -16.59 -26.70 -11.38
CA GLU A 383 -16.71 -25.25 -11.23
C GLU A 383 -15.79 -24.73 -10.11
N GLU A 384 -15.61 -25.48 -9.04
CA GLU A 384 -14.70 -25.15 -7.94
C GLU A 384 -13.25 -25.02 -8.43
N PHE A 385 -12.78 -25.98 -9.21
CA PHE A 385 -11.42 -25.93 -9.76
C PHE A 385 -11.24 -24.77 -10.76
N LEU A 386 -12.30 -24.42 -11.50
CA LEU A 386 -12.31 -23.22 -12.34
C LEU A 386 -12.16 -21.94 -11.50
N ILE A 387 -12.94 -21.79 -10.42
CA ILE A 387 -12.84 -20.64 -9.49
C ILE A 387 -11.42 -20.50 -8.94
N TYR A 388 -10.80 -21.61 -8.54
CA TYR A 388 -9.42 -21.62 -8.06
C TYR A 388 -8.42 -21.21 -9.15
N SER A 389 -8.59 -21.74 -10.36
CA SER A 389 -7.73 -21.42 -11.51
C SER A 389 -7.83 -19.95 -11.91
N GLU A 390 -9.04 -19.40 -11.97
CA GLU A 390 -9.29 -17.99 -12.28
C GLU A 390 -8.67 -17.07 -11.22
N PHE A 391 -8.80 -17.42 -9.94
CA PHE A 391 -8.15 -16.66 -8.87
C PHE A 391 -6.62 -16.63 -9.04
N LEU A 392 -5.99 -17.78 -9.31
CA LEU A 392 -4.53 -17.83 -9.46
C LEU A 392 -4.07 -17.06 -10.71
N LEU A 393 -4.84 -17.13 -11.80
CA LEU A 393 -4.58 -16.36 -13.01
C LEU A 393 -4.69 -14.85 -12.76
N ASP A 394 -5.75 -14.37 -12.10
CA ASP A 394 -5.89 -12.96 -11.67
C ASP A 394 -4.70 -12.54 -10.80
N TRP A 395 -4.42 -13.34 -9.76
CA TRP A 395 -3.36 -13.07 -8.80
C TRP A 395 -1.98 -12.92 -9.45
N ILE A 396 -1.68 -13.76 -10.44
CA ILE A 396 -0.36 -13.79 -11.07
C ILE A 396 -0.20 -12.85 -12.26
N LYS A 397 -1.29 -12.50 -12.95
CA LYS A 397 -1.30 -11.55 -14.07
C LYS A 397 -1.07 -10.11 -13.62
N TYR A 398 -1.51 -9.75 -12.41
CA TYR A 398 -1.44 -8.37 -11.93
C TYR A 398 -0.02 -7.81 -11.95
N LEU A 399 0.19 -6.80 -12.81
CA LEU A 399 1.47 -6.11 -13.05
C LEU A 399 2.66 -7.06 -13.33
N ASN A 400 2.39 -8.19 -13.98
CA ASN A 400 3.38 -9.18 -14.37
C ASN A 400 3.21 -9.56 -15.85
N PRO A 401 3.93 -8.91 -16.77
CA PRO A 401 3.81 -9.17 -18.20
C PRO A 401 4.32 -10.56 -18.62
N LYS A 402 5.06 -11.27 -17.74
CA LYS A 402 5.65 -12.59 -18.01
C LYS A 402 4.94 -13.70 -17.22
N TYR A 403 3.66 -13.53 -16.91
CA TYR A 403 2.92 -14.48 -16.08
C TYR A 403 2.77 -15.85 -16.76
N ASP A 404 2.72 -15.88 -18.08
CA ASP A 404 2.65 -17.06 -18.94
C ASP A 404 3.85 -18.01 -18.78
N ASN A 405 5.02 -17.48 -18.42
CA ASN A 405 6.24 -18.25 -18.22
C ASN A 405 6.26 -19.02 -16.89
N ILE A 406 5.22 -18.88 -16.07
CA ILE A 406 5.19 -19.48 -14.73
C ILE A 406 4.76 -20.94 -14.84
N PRO A 407 5.57 -21.91 -14.35
CA PRO A 407 5.39 -23.33 -14.66
C PRO A 407 4.02 -23.93 -14.29
N PHE A 408 3.34 -23.39 -13.28
CA PHE A 408 2.04 -23.90 -12.87
C PHE A 408 0.87 -23.36 -13.71
N VAL A 409 1.08 -22.34 -14.55
CA VAL A 409 0.00 -21.75 -15.36
C VAL A 409 -0.56 -22.76 -16.36
N SER A 410 0.27 -23.63 -16.91
CA SER A 410 -0.16 -24.74 -17.79
C SER A 410 -1.04 -25.79 -17.09
N LYS A 411 -1.09 -25.78 -15.76
CA LYS A 411 -1.91 -26.68 -14.94
C LYS A 411 -3.25 -26.08 -14.53
N LEU A 412 -3.54 -24.85 -14.95
CA LEU A 412 -4.77 -24.14 -14.61
C LEU A 412 -5.80 -24.32 -15.71
N ARG A 413 -7.07 -24.43 -15.32
CA ARG A 413 -8.19 -24.42 -16.26
C ARG A 413 -8.45 -22.99 -16.71
N MET A 414 -8.50 -22.76 -18.02
CA MET A 414 -8.89 -21.48 -18.61
C MET A 414 -10.31 -21.60 -19.18
N LYS A 415 -11.14 -20.59 -18.92
CA LYS A 415 -12.43 -20.44 -19.60
C LYS A 415 -12.14 -20.27 -21.10
N ARG A 416 -12.69 -21.17 -21.92
CA ARG A 416 -12.59 -21.10 -23.37
C ARG A 416 -13.56 -20.07 -23.92
#